data_AF-A0A1V2NGB2-F1
#
_entry.id   AF-A0A1V2NGB2-F1
#
_cell.length_a   1.000
_cell.length_b   1.000
_cell.length_c   1.000
_cell.angle_alpha   90.00
_cell.angle_beta   90.00
_cell.angle_gamma   90.00
#
_symmetry.space_group_name_H-M   'P 1'
#
loop_
_entity.id
_entity.type
_entity.pdbx_description
1 polymer ?
#
loop_
_entity_poly.entity_id
_entity_poly.type
_entity_poly.pdbx_seq_one_letter_code
_entity_poly.pdbx_strand_id
1 'polypeptide(L)'
;MSEASTGLDRRTVLKGAAWSAPIVAMAVATPLASASTGPTCPPCLTAGVLGAVTTQAVVVGNTGALAFVGALGLDSRGCDLTLFQPLYTIIPTSATLTMSDGTTHSGTGLTAGTGTFGQIGALPGTLLFSNLSFPSGTYVLNSNPRRPTKIVVEANVILVGLPSLIEITCPVTLTYTLDVWGVGVVTPSFLGGTGTINFTGTATPA
;
A
#
# COMPACT_ATOMS: atom_id res chain seq x y z
N MET A 1 72.87 -8.38 32.25
CA MET A 1 72.76 -8.66 30.81
C MET A 1 71.36 -8.22 30.40
N SER A 2 71.25 -7.17 29.60
CA SER A 2 69.97 -6.56 29.19
C SER A 2 69.41 -7.29 27.97
N GLU A 3 68.12 -7.66 27.98
CA GLU A 3 67.38 -8.06 26.79
C GLU A 3 66.45 -6.93 26.34
N ALA A 4 66.52 -6.65 25.04
CA ALA A 4 65.90 -5.53 24.34
C ALA A 4 64.42 -5.81 24.02
N SER A 5 63.56 -4.81 24.22
CA SER A 5 62.19 -4.83 23.72
C SER A 5 62.13 -4.23 22.31
N THR A 6 61.76 -5.06 21.34
CA THR A 6 61.56 -4.76 19.93
C THR A 6 60.43 -3.74 19.75
N GLY A 7 60.79 -2.52 19.34
CA GLY A 7 59.84 -1.43 19.12
C GLY A 7 59.03 -1.63 17.83
N LEU A 8 57.73 -1.89 17.97
CA LEU A 8 56.75 -1.68 16.91
C LEU A 8 56.66 -0.17 16.62
N ASP A 9 57.01 0.19 15.39
CA ASP A 9 57.13 1.57 14.92
C ASP A 9 55.78 2.29 14.98
N ARG A 10 55.69 3.31 15.84
CA ARG A 10 54.50 4.15 16.06
C ARG A 10 54.01 4.82 14.76
N ARG A 11 54.87 4.91 13.74
CA ARG A 11 54.55 5.51 12.45
C ARG A 11 53.64 4.64 11.58
N THR A 12 53.55 3.33 11.85
CA THR A 12 52.67 2.41 11.12
C THR A 12 51.22 2.49 11.60
N VAL A 13 51.00 2.72 12.90
CA VAL A 13 49.65 2.81 13.49
C VAL A 13 48.90 4.07 13.02
N LEU A 14 49.61 5.18 12.84
CA LEU A 14 49.01 6.46 12.40
C LEU A 14 48.51 6.44 10.95
N LYS A 15 49.04 5.57 10.08
CA LYS A 15 48.58 5.47 8.69
C LYS A 15 47.27 4.68 8.53
N GLY A 16 46.95 3.78 9.46
CA GLY A 16 45.71 2.99 9.43
C GLY A 16 44.48 3.80 9.85
N ALA A 17 44.63 4.73 10.80
CA ALA A 17 43.53 5.53 11.32
C ALA A 17 42.97 6.57 10.32
N ALA A 18 43.77 6.96 9.31
CA ALA A 18 43.36 7.96 8.32
C ALA A 18 42.30 7.46 7.34
N TRP A 19 42.10 6.14 7.19
CA TRP A 19 41.15 5.57 6.24
C TRP A 19 39.80 5.17 6.85
N SER A 20 39.67 5.19 8.18
CA SER A 20 38.44 4.75 8.88
C SER A 20 37.55 5.90 9.35
N ALA A 21 38.07 7.13 9.37
CA ALA A 21 37.32 8.32 9.81
C ALA A 21 36.08 8.66 8.95
N PRO A 22 36.07 8.49 7.60
CA PRO A 22 34.91 8.87 6.80
C PRO A 22 33.70 7.95 7.04
N ILE A 23 33.94 6.67 7.32
CA ILE A 23 32.88 5.66 7.46
C ILE A 23 32.11 5.86 8.77
N VAL A 24 32.82 6.18 9.86
CA VAL A 24 32.16 6.43 11.15
C VAL A 24 31.34 7.72 11.10
N ALA A 25 31.81 8.77 10.42
CA ALA A 25 31.06 10.02 10.28
C ALA A 25 29.77 9.85 9.46
N MET A 26 29.75 8.97 8.45
CA MET A 26 28.53 8.66 7.69
C MET A 26 27.56 7.74 8.43
N ALA A 27 28.04 6.93 9.37
CA ALA A 27 27.20 6.04 10.18
C ALA A 27 26.41 6.77 11.30
N VAL A 28 26.89 7.94 11.75
CA VAL A 28 26.15 8.76 12.75
C VAL A 28 25.11 9.68 12.13
N ALA A 29 25.16 9.91 10.82
CA ALA A 29 24.20 10.78 10.13
C ALA A 29 22.92 10.04 9.68
N THR A 30 22.96 8.71 9.55
CA THR A 30 21.81 7.92 9.07
C THR A 30 20.64 7.78 10.05
N PRO A 31 20.77 7.78 11.40
CA PRO A 31 19.59 7.69 12.25
C PRO A 31 18.87 9.03 12.43
N LEU A 32 19.49 10.19 12.13
CA LEU A 32 18.82 11.50 12.25
C LEU A 32 17.80 11.76 11.13
N ALA A 33 17.88 11.06 9.99
CA ALA A 33 16.80 11.03 9.01
C ALA A 33 15.56 10.24 9.52
N SER A 34 15.72 9.42 10.56
CA SER A 34 14.64 8.69 11.23
C SER A 34 14.18 9.37 12.54
N ALA A 35 14.80 10.47 12.93
CA ALA A 35 14.47 11.26 14.10
C ALA A 35 14.14 12.71 13.73
N SER A 36 13.55 12.92 12.55
CA SER A 36 12.81 14.15 12.32
C SER A 36 11.62 14.12 13.28
N THR A 37 11.68 14.94 14.32
CA THR A 37 10.53 15.33 15.15
C THR A 37 9.56 16.19 14.33
N GLY A 38 9.29 15.76 13.10
CA GLY A 38 8.11 16.18 12.37
C GLY A 38 6.90 15.73 13.16
N PRO A 39 5.79 16.48 13.09
CA PRO A 39 4.59 16.14 13.81
C PRO A 39 4.19 14.69 13.50
N THR A 40 4.00 13.92 14.56
CA THR A 40 3.80 12.48 14.49
C THR A 40 2.50 12.15 13.78
N CYS A 41 2.56 11.24 12.81
CA CYS A 41 1.38 10.75 12.14
C CYS A 41 0.42 10.09 13.12
N PRO A 42 -0.90 10.35 13.01
CA PRO A 42 -1.86 9.74 13.92
C PRO A 42 -1.84 8.21 13.75
N PRO A 43 -1.61 7.42 14.82
CA PRO A 43 -1.55 5.96 14.72
C PRO A 43 -2.93 5.32 14.47
N CYS A 44 -3.99 6.13 14.52
CA CYS A 44 -5.38 5.74 14.34
C CYS A 44 -5.82 5.60 12.87
N LEU A 45 -4.98 6.01 11.91
CA LEU A 45 -5.30 5.90 10.48
C LEU A 45 -5.15 4.45 10.03
N THR A 46 -6.26 3.80 9.73
CA THR A 46 -6.27 2.39 9.34
C THR A 46 -7.14 2.16 8.09
N ALA A 47 -7.08 0.96 7.53
CA ALA A 47 -7.97 0.57 6.45
C ALA A 47 -9.43 0.54 6.95
N GLY A 48 -10.34 1.12 6.18
CA GLY A 48 -11.78 1.15 6.44
C GLY A 48 -12.58 0.58 5.26
N VAL A 49 -13.74 0.00 5.53
CA VAL A 49 -14.61 -0.58 4.49
C VAL A 49 -15.99 0.05 4.60
N LEU A 50 -16.52 0.53 3.48
CA LEU A 50 -17.78 1.29 3.42
C LEU A 50 -18.98 0.43 3.06
N GLY A 51 -18.77 -0.82 2.66
CA GLY A 51 -19.86 -1.74 2.34
C GLY A 51 -19.39 -2.98 1.59
N ALA A 52 -20.34 -3.63 0.91
CA ALA A 52 -20.05 -4.77 0.05
C ALA A 52 -19.14 -4.37 -1.12
N VAL A 53 -18.24 -5.27 -1.49
CA VAL A 53 -17.38 -5.11 -2.65
C VAL A 53 -18.07 -5.73 -3.85
N THR A 54 -18.28 -4.94 -4.89
CA THR A 54 -18.71 -5.43 -6.20
C THR A 54 -17.75 -4.93 -7.26
N THR A 55 -17.35 -5.82 -8.17
CA THR A 55 -16.51 -5.47 -9.31
C THR A 55 -16.78 -6.43 -10.45
N GLN A 56 -16.64 -5.96 -11.68
CA GLN A 56 -16.86 -6.77 -12.88
C GLN A 56 -15.55 -6.88 -13.66
N ALA A 57 -15.22 -8.10 -14.08
CA ALA A 57 -14.21 -8.35 -15.09
C ALA A 57 -14.85 -8.53 -16.46
N VAL A 58 -14.42 -7.73 -17.42
CA VAL A 58 -14.60 -8.01 -18.85
C VAL A 58 -13.34 -8.71 -19.33
N VAL A 59 -13.49 -9.92 -19.86
CA VAL A 59 -12.40 -10.81 -20.25
C VAL A 59 -12.36 -10.91 -21.77
N VAL A 60 -11.19 -10.75 -22.36
CA VAL A 60 -10.89 -10.95 -23.78
C VAL A 60 -9.54 -11.66 -23.89
N GLY A 61 -9.47 -12.75 -24.65
CA GLY A 61 -8.24 -13.54 -24.75
C GLY A 61 -7.75 -14.07 -23.40
N ASN A 62 -8.67 -14.51 -22.53
CA ASN A 62 -8.38 -14.98 -21.17
C ASN A 62 -7.72 -13.93 -20.26
N THR A 63 -7.74 -12.67 -20.67
CA THR A 63 -7.18 -11.55 -19.91
C THR A 63 -8.27 -10.52 -19.66
N GLY A 64 -8.32 -9.96 -18.46
CA GLY A 64 -9.33 -8.96 -18.12
C GLY A 64 -8.80 -7.87 -17.20
N ALA A 65 -9.71 -7.00 -16.80
CA ALA A 65 -9.46 -5.94 -15.85
C ALA A 65 -10.53 -5.92 -14.76
N LEU A 66 -10.15 -5.51 -13.55
CA LEU A 66 -11.05 -5.29 -12.43
C LEU A 66 -10.97 -3.84 -11.97
N ALA A 67 -12.13 -3.23 -11.75
CA ALA A 67 -12.25 -1.87 -11.26
C ALA A 67 -12.98 -1.85 -9.92
N PHE A 68 -12.34 -1.33 -8.87
CA PHE A 68 -12.94 -1.16 -7.55
C PHE A 68 -13.27 0.31 -7.32
N VAL A 69 -14.52 0.60 -6.95
CA VAL A 69 -15.02 1.96 -6.75
C VAL A 69 -15.76 2.03 -5.41
N GLY A 70 -15.38 2.98 -4.56
CA GLY A 70 -16.18 3.40 -3.39
C GLY A 70 -16.33 2.41 -2.23
N ALA A 71 -15.95 1.14 -2.37
CA ALA A 71 -16.10 0.14 -1.31
C ALA A 71 -14.96 0.19 -0.27
N LEU A 72 -13.77 0.63 -0.68
CA LEU A 72 -12.57 0.72 0.15
C LEU A 72 -12.37 2.15 0.63
N GLY A 73 -11.85 2.30 1.84
CA GLY A 73 -11.70 3.61 2.49
C GLY A 73 -10.61 3.66 3.54
N LEU A 74 -10.37 4.86 4.06
CA LEU A 74 -9.53 5.12 5.22
C LEU A 74 -10.43 5.28 6.45
N ASP A 75 -10.21 4.49 7.49
CA ASP A 75 -10.85 4.67 8.79
C ASP A 75 -10.02 5.65 9.63
N SER A 76 -10.67 6.72 10.05
CA SER A 76 -10.08 7.77 10.88
C SER A 76 -10.93 8.05 12.13
N ARG A 77 -11.87 7.15 12.46
CA ARG A 77 -12.79 7.31 13.60
C ARG A 77 -12.07 7.27 14.95
N GLY A 78 -10.93 6.59 15.02
CA GLY A 78 -10.10 6.52 16.22
C GLY A 78 -9.18 7.73 16.44
N CYS A 79 -9.24 8.74 15.58
CA CYS A 79 -8.33 9.88 15.64
C CYS A 79 -8.85 11.01 16.53
N ASP A 80 -7.93 11.62 17.28
CA ASP A 80 -8.25 12.78 18.11
C ASP A 80 -8.46 14.02 17.22
N LEU A 81 -9.67 14.54 17.24
CA LEU A 81 -10.11 15.69 16.43
C LEU A 81 -9.60 17.03 16.96
N THR A 82 -8.98 17.06 18.14
CA THR A 82 -8.58 18.32 18.80
C THR A 82 -7.24 18.87 18.30
N LEU A 83 -6.43 18.04 17.63
CA LEU A 83 -5.08 18.38 17.20
C LEU A 83 -4.97 18.77 15.72
N PHE A 84 -5.97 18.43 14.92
CA PHE A 84 -5.97 18.62 13.46
C PHE A 84 -7.24 19.31 12.99
N GLN A 85 -7.17 20.00 11.86
CA GLN A 85 -8.38 20.40 11.14
C GLN A 85 -9.20 19.13 10.81
N PRO A 86 -10.53 19.24 10.76
CA PRO A 86 -11.40 18.08 10.55
C PRO A 86 -11.22 17.46 9.16
N LEU A 87 -10.58 18.16 8.21
CA LEU A 87 -10.37 17.68 6.85
C LEU A 87 -8.94 17.13 6.67
N TYR A 88 -8.83 16.02 5.96
CA TYR A 88 -7.56 15.50 5.46
C TYR A 88 -7.62 15.29 3.95
N THR A 89 -6.47 15.31 3.29
CA THR A 89 -6.33 14.90 1.89
C THR A 89 -5.60 13.58 1.83
N ILE A 90 -6.11 12.60 1.08
CA ILE A 90 -5.45 11.33 0.82
C ILE A 90 -4.99 11.30 -0.64
N ILE A 91 -3.73 10.95 -0.84
CA ILE A 91 -3.10 10.82 -2.15
C ILE A 91 -2.54 9.40 -2.25
N PRO A 92 -3.29 8.46 -2.86
CA PRO A 92 -2.79 7.12 -3.12
C PRO A 92 -1.59 7.18 -4.08
N THR A 93 -0.47 6.60 -3.68
CA THR A 93 0.78 6.56 -4.46
C THR A 93 0.91 5.26 -5.24
N SER A 94 0.44 4.15 -4.65
CA SER A 94 0.44 2.84 -5.29
C SER A 94 -0.77 2.02 -4.84
N ALA A 95 -1.21 1.11 -5.69
CA ALA A 95 -2.16 0.07 -5.32
C ALA A 95 -1.70 -1.25 -5.89
N THR A 96 -1.86 -2.34 -5.14
CA THR A 96 -1.47 -3.69 -5.56
C THR A 96 -2.60 -4.64 -5.24
N LEU A 97 -3.09 -5.34 -6.26
CA LEU A 97 -4.07 -6.42 -6.14
C LEU A 97 -3.32 -7.75 -6.10
N THR A 98 -3.68 -8.62 -5.16
CA THR A 98 -3.28 -10.02 -5.12
C THR A 98 -4.47 -10.89 -5.51
N MET A 99 -4.22 -11.82 -6.43
CA MET A 99 -5.19 -12.80 -6.89
C MET A 99 -5.05 -14.11 -6.10
N SER A 100 -6.05 -14.99 -6.21
CA SER A 100 -6.09 -16.29 -5.50
C SER A 100 -4.99 -17.27 -5.89
N ASP A 101 -4.29 -17.02 -7.01
CA ASP A 101 -3.12 -17.77 -7.45
C ASP A 101 -1.80 -17.21 -6.93
N GLY A 102 -1.84 -16.16 -6.11
CA GLY A 102 -0.68 -15.47 -5.57
C GLY A 102 -0.07 -14.44 -6.51
N THR A 103 -0.58 -14.27 -7.74
CA THR A 103 -0.08 -13.23 -8.64
C THR A 103 -0.47 -11.84 -8.14
N THR A 104 0.44 -10.88 -8.31
CA THR A 104 0.23 -9.49 -7.91
C THR A 104 0.20 -8.58 -9.14
N HIS A 105 -0.67 -7.57 -9.08
CA HIS A 105 -0.91 -6.64 -10.19
C HIS A 105 -0.97 -5.22 -9.66
N SER A 106 -0.23 -4.32 -10.30
CA SER A 106 -0.27 -2.90 -9.95
C SER A 106 -1.55 -2.24 -10.46
N GLY A 107 -2.14 -1.41 -9.61
CA GLY A 107 -3.33 -0.63 -9.89
C GLY A 107 -3.01 0.70 -10.53
N THR A 108 -4.00 1.20 -11.26
CA THR A 108 -4.02 2.53 -11.88
C THR A 108 -5.30 3.25 -11.49
N GLY A 109 -5.51 4.49 -11.95
CA GLY A 109 -6.70 5.28 -11.62
C GLY A 109 -6.71 5.83 -10.19
N LEU A 110 -5.52 5.94 -9.59
CA LEU A 110 -5.29 6.59 -8.31
C LEU A 110 -5.51 8.09 -8.45
N THR A 111 -6.39 8.66 -7.65
CA THR A 111 -6.65 10.09 -7.63
C THR A 111 -6.54 10.62 -6.21
N ALA A 112 -6.16 11.88 -6.04
CA ALA A 112 -6.24 12.52 -4.74
C ALA A 112 -7.71 12.79 -4.37
N GLY A 113 -7.99 12.83 -3.08
CA GLY A 113 -9.31 13.18 -2.58
C GLY A 113 -9.27 13.58 -1.13
N THR A 114 -10.39 14.07 -0.63
CA THR A 114 -10.51 14.61 0.72
C THR A 114 -11.43 13.75 1.56
N GLY A 115 -11.07 13.54 2.81
CA GLY A 115 -11.93 12.91 3.80
C GLY A 115 -12.05 13.79 5.05
N THR A 116 -13.00 13.43 5.92
CA THR A 116 -13.19 14.10 7.20
C THR A 116 -12.83 13.14 8.31
N PHE A 117 -12.08 13.61 9.30
CA PHE A 117 -11.78 12.85 10.50
C PHE A 117 -13.05 12.49 11.29
N GLY A 118 -12.97 11.42 12.07
CA GLY A 118 -14.12 10.93 12.84
C GLY A 118 -15.10 10.08 12.00
N GLN A 119 -14.76 9.79 10.74
CA GLN A 119 -15.54 8.95 9.83
C GLN A 119 -14.63 8.02 9.02
N ILE A 120 -15.25 7.08 8.30
CA ILE A 120 -14.58 6.31 7.25
C ILE A 120 -14.70 7.13 5.95
N GLY A 121 -13.57 7.55 5.39
CA GLY A 121 -13.53 8.26 4.10
C GLY A 121 -13.33 7.26 2.96
N ALA A 122 -14.10 7.38 1.87
CA ALA A 122 -13.89 6.55 0.70
C ALA A 122 -12.53 6.85 0.07
N LEU A 123 -11.84 5.82 -0.41
CA LEU A 123 -10.67 6.03 -1.26
C LEU A 123 -11.14 6.73 -2.55
N PRO A 124 -10.54 7.86 -2.89
CA PRO A 124 -10.87 8.58 -4.11
C PRO A 124 -10.46 7.79 -5.36
N GLY A 125 -11.31 7.87 -6.38
CA GLY A 125 -11.01 7.33 -7.71
C GLY A 125 -11.51 5.91 -7.94
N THR A 126 -10.93 5.27 -8.95
CA THR A 126 -11.23 3.90 -9.35
C THR A 126 -9.94 3.11 -9.37
N LEU A 127 -9.80 2.12 -8.48
CA LEU A 127 -8.63 1.24 -8.48
C LEU A 127 -8.79 0.24 -9.63
N LEU A 128 -8.11 0.51 -10.74
CA LEU A 128 -8.17 -0.32 -11.94
C LEU A 128 -6.94 -1.22 -12.03
N PHE A 129 -7.16 -2.53 -12.06
CA PHE A 129 -6.14 -3.56 -12.24
C PHE A 129 -6.36 -4.24 -13.58
N SER A 130 -5.36 -4.25 -14.45
CA SER A 130 -5.44 -4.83 -15.81
C SER A 130 -4.47 -6.01 -15.96
N ASN A 131 -4.55 -6.71 -17.10
CA ASN A 131 -3.72 -7.88 -17.38
C ASN A 131 -3.92 -9.05 -16.41
N LEU A 132 -5.15 -9.19 -15.89
CA LEU A 132 -5.53 -10.26 -14.99
C LEU A 132 -5.87 -11.51 -15.79
N SER A 133 -5.24 -12.64 -15.47
CA SER A 133 -5.52 -13.92 -16.13
C SER A 133 -6.80 -14.54 -15.58
N PHE A 134 -7.75 -14.84 -16.47
CA PHE A 134 -8.98 -15.54 -16.18
C PHE A 134 -9.06 -16.81 -17.04
N PRO A 135 -8.89 -18.01 -16.46
CA PRO A 135 -9.04 -19.25 -17.21
C PRO A 135 -10.47 -19.40 -17.72
N SER A 136 -10.60 -20.06 -18.88
CA SER A 136 -11.88 -20.39 -19.48
C SER A 136 -12.67 -21.34 -18.59
N GLY A 137 -13.99 -21.17 -18.57
CA GLY A 137 -14.90 -21.96 -17.77
C GLY A 137 -16.02 -21.11 -17.17
N THR A 138 -16.85 -21.79 -16.39
CA THR A 138 -17.96 -21.18 -15.67
C THR A 138 -17.50 -20.81 -14.25
N TYR A 139 -17.75 -19.56 -13.88
CA TYR A 139 -17.53 -19.03 -12.54
C TYR A 139 -18.87 -19.08 -11.82
N VAL A 140 -18.90 -19.76 -10.67
CA VAL A 140 -20.09 -19.90 -9.82
C VAL A 140 -19.70 -19.69 -8.36
N LEU A 141 -20.68 -19.44 -7.48
CA LEU A 141 -20.40 -19.06 -6.09
C LEU A 141 -19.45 -20.02 -5.35
N ASN A 142 -19.56 -21.32 -5.62
CA ASN A 142 -18.78 -22.38 -4.99
C ASN A 142 -17.56 -22.85 -5.81
N SER A 143 -17.31 -22.29 -6.99
CA SER A 143 -16.17 -22.64 -7.85
C SER A 143 -15.67 -21.41 -8.59
N ASN A 144 -14.58 -20.84 -8.07
CA ASN A 144 -13.92 -19.66 -8.61
C ASN A 144 -12.46 -19.99 -8.91
N PRO A 145 -12.12 -20.36 -10.16
CA PRO A 145 -10.75 -20.70 -10.54
C PRO A 145 -9.75 -19.56 -10.30
N ARG A 146 -10.22 -18.32 -10.41
CA ARG A 146 -9.48 -17.09 -10.17
C ARG A 146 -10.38 -16.04 -9.53
N ARG A 147 -9.93 -15.45 -8.42
CA ARG A 147 -10.61 -14.34 -7.74
C ARG A 147 -9.62 -13.40 -7.05
N PRO A 148 -9.96 -12.12 -6.86
CA PRO A 148 -9.14 -11.21 -6.08
C PRO A 148 -9.24 -11.56 -4.58
N THR A 149 -8.15 -11.44 -3.84
CA THR A 149 -8.08 -11.85 -2.42
C THR A 149 -7.50 -10.79 -1.50
N LYS A 150 -6.64 -9.89 -2.00
CA LYS A 150 -6.06 -8.82 -1.19
C LYS A 150 -5.81 -7.58 -2.02
N ILE A 151 -6.09 -6.41 -1.48
CA ILE A 151 -5.68 -5.11 -2.04
C ILE A 151 -4.82 -4.40 -1.01
N VAL A 152 -3.67 -3.90 -1.44
CA VAL A 152 -2.80 -3.03 -0.64
C VAL A 152 -2.74 -1.68 -1.34
N VAL A 153 -3.01 -0.60 -0.62
CA VAL A 153 -2.91 0.77 -1.11
C VAL A 153 -1.91 1.51 -0.25
N GLU A 154 -0.87 2.05 -0.86
CA GLU A 154 0.02 3.01 -0.22
C GLU A 154 -0.48 4.41 -0.53
N ALA A 155 -0.54 5.27 0.47
CA ALA A 155 -1.03 6.63 0.31
C ALA A 155 -0.30 7.60 1.22
N ASN A 156 -0.24 8.85 0.78
CA ASN A 156 0.16 9.98 1.60
C ASN A 156 -1.08 10.71 2.09
N VAL A 157 -1.29 10.75 3.40
CA VAL A 157 -2.37 11.50 4.03
C VAL A 157 -1.82 12.84 4.49
N ILE A 158 -2.31 13.92 3.89
CA ILE A 158 -1.96 15.29 4.22
C ILE A 158 -2.95 15.82 5.25
N LEU A 159 -2.42 16.25 6.39
CA LEU A 159 -3.13 16.76 7.54
C LEU A 159 -2.71 18.19 7.82
N VAL A 160 -3.63 19.04 8.27
CA VAL A 160 -3.31 20.39 8.72
C VAL A 160 -3.45 20.43 10.24
N GLY A 161 -2.33 20.55 10.94
CA GLY A 161 -2.28 20.63 12.41
C GLY A 161 -2.70 22.01 12.92
N LEU A 162 -3.50 22.04 14.00
CA LEU A 162 -3.86 23.28 14.70
C LEU A 162 -2.94 23.47 15.93
N PRO A 163 -2.65 24.71 16.37
CA PRO A 163 -3.12 26.01 15.86
C PRO A 163 -2.19 26.67 14.81
N SER A 164 -1.06 26.06 14.50
CA SER A 164 -0.03 26.64 13.63
C SER A 164 -0.25 26.42 12.13
N LEU A 165 -1.33 25.73 11.74
CA LEU A 165 -1.68 25.36 10.35
C LEU A 165 -0.52 24.70 9.59
N ILE A 166 0.29 23.91 10.30
CA ILE A 166 1.41 23.19 9.70
C ILE A 166 0.84 21.99 8.94
N GLU A 167 1.23 21.86 7.68
CA GLU A 167 0.89 20.72 6.84
C GLU A 167 1.82 19.53 7.15
N ILE A 168 1.23 18.35 7.27
CA ILE A 168 1.91 17.13 7.72
C ILE A 168 1.54 16.04 6.74
N THR A 169 2.55 15.45 6.11
CA THR A 169 2.36 14.34 5.17
C THR A 169 2.67 13.03 5.86
N CYS A 170 1.67 12.15 5.92
CA CYS A 170 1.73 10.87 6.60
C CYS A 170 1.65 9.71 5.61
N PRO A 171 2.75 8.96 5.39
CA PRO A 171 2.69 7.74 4.61
C PRO A 171 1.91 6.68 5.39
N VAL A 172 0.88 6.13 4.77
CA VAL A 172 0.06 5.05 5.33
C VAL A 172 -0.04 3.89 4.33
N THR A 173 -0.11 2.68 4.86
CA THR A 173 -0.33 1.45 4.08
C THR A 173 -1.65 0.84 4.50
N LEU A 174 -2.62 0.85 3.59
CA LEU A 174 -3.97 0.35 3.82
C LEU A 174 -4.09 -1.03 3.19
N THR A 175 -4.31 -2.06 4.01
CA THR A 175 -4.48 -3.43 3.54
C THR A 175 -5.92 -3.88 3.72
N TYR A 176 -6.49 -4.40 2.64
CA TYR A 176 -7.83 -4.93 2.58
C TYR A 176 -7.78 -6.41 2.18
N THR A 177 -8.32 -7.27 3.02
CA THR A 177 -8.59 -8.66 2.65
C THR A 177 -9.95 -8.74 1.97
N LEU A 178 -10.01 -9.44 0.84
CA LEU A 178 -11.23 -9.60 0.06
C LEU A 178 -11.74 -11.03 0.19
N ASP A 179 -12.99 -11.17 0.61
CA ASP A 179 -13.73 -12.41 0.49
C ASP A 179 -14.84 -12.21 -0.55
N VAL A 180 -14.51 -12.55 -1.80
CA VAL A 180 -15.41 -12.39 -2.93
C VAL A 180 -15.58 -13.69 -3.73
N TRP A 181 -16.71 -13.77 -4.41
CA TRP A 181 -17.07 -14.84 -5.34
C TRP A 181 -17.49 -14.25 -6.67
N GLY A 182 -17.03 -14.87 -7.75
CA GLY A 182 -17.35 -14.52 -9.13
C GLY A 182 -18.51 -15.35 -9.67
N VAL A 183 -19.37 -14.72 -10.46
CA VAL A 183 -20.38 -15.40 -11.28
C VAL A 183 -20.24 -14.93 -12.72
N GLY A 184 -20.10 -15.86 -13.64
CA GLY A 184 -19.85 -15.53 -15.03
C GLY A 184 -19.41 -16.70 -15.89
N VAL A 185 -19.15 -16.42 -17.16
CA VAL A 185 -18.62 -17.41 -18.11
C VAL A 185 -17.51 -16.76 -18.91
N VAL A 186 -16.39 -17.47 -19.03
CA VAL A 186 -15.32 -17.17 -19.97
C VAL A 186 -15.30 -18.29 -21.00
N THR A 187 -15.58 -17.94 -22.25
CA THR A 187 -15.56 -18.88 -23.38
C THR A 187 -14.17 -19.52 -23.52
N PRO A 188 -14.08 -20.71 -24.12
CA PRO A 188 -12.78 -21.34 -24.35
C PRO A 188 -11.88 -20.47 -25.24
N SER A 189 -10.56 -20.59 -25.04
CA SER A 189 -9.54 -19.78 -25.72
C SER A 189 -9.62 -19.84 -27.24
N PHE A 190 -10.00 -20.99 -27.83
CA PHE A 190 -10.20 -21.14 -29.27
C PHE A 190 -11.40 -20.36 -29.81
N LEU A 191 -12.32 -19.92 -28.95
CA LEU A 191 -13.42 -18.99 -29.27
C LEU A 191 -13.10 -17.54 -28.87
N GLY A 192 -11.83 -17.24 -28.62
CA GLY A 192 -11.37 -15.90 -28.26
C GLY A 192 -11.29 -15.63 -26.76
N GLY A 193 -11.61 -16.59 -25.89
CA GLY A 193 -11.42 -16.43 -24.45
C GLY A 193 -12.19 -15.25 -23.85
N THR A 194 -13.36 -14.96 -24.39
CA THR A 194 -14.17 -13.78 -24.06
C THR A 194 -15.21 -14.09 -23.00
N GLY A 195 -15.52 -13.12 -22.14
CA GLY A 195 -16.49 -13.34 -21.08
C GLY A 195 -16.70 -12.16 -20.16
N THR A 196 -17.58 -12.36 -19.19
CA THR A 196 -17.80 -11.41 -18.10
C THR A 196 -17.92 -12.17 -16.79
N ILE A 197 -17.27 -11.68 -15.75
CA ILE A 197 -17.32 -12.24 -14.40
C ILE A 197 -17.70 -11.13 -13.43
N ASN A 198 -18.79 -11.30 -12.70
CA ASN A 198 -19.22 -10.37 -11.67
C ASN A 198 -18.78 -10.89 -10.31
N PHE A 199 -17.86 -10.19 -9.67
CA PHE A 199 -17.42 -10.48 -8.31
C PHE A 199 -18.26 -9.69 -7.31
N THR A 200 -18.75 -10.36 -6.28
CA THR A 200 -19.47 -9.76 -5.16
C THR A 200 -18.96 -10.38 -3.86
N GLY A 201 -18.89 -9.59 -2.79
CA GLY A 201 -18.51 -10.09 -1.47
C GLY A 201 -18.22 -8.97 -0.49
N THR A 202 -17.30 -9.22 0.43
CA THR A 202 -16.92 -8.27 1.47
C THR A 202 -15.43 -7.95 1.41
N ALA A 203 -15.08 -6.78 1.95
CA ALA A 203 -13.71 -6.46 2.32
C ALA A 203 -13.62 -6.35 3.84
N THR A 204 -12.46 -6.68 4.39
CA THR A 204 -12.12 -6.41 5.79
C THR A 204 -10.73 -5.76 5.86
N PRO A 205 -10.49 -4.86 6.83
CA PRO A 205 -9.13 -4.42 7.11
C PRO A 205 -8.29 -5.60 7.59
N ALA A 206 -7.04 -5.67 7.12
CA ALA A 206 -6.09 -6.72 7.47
C ALA A 206 -5.05 -6.26 8.50
#